data_AF-A0A810L3F4-F1
#
_entry.id   AF-A0A810L3F4-F1
#
_cell.length_a   1.000
_cell.length_b   1.000
_cell.length_c   1.000
_cell.angle_alpha   90.00
_cell.angle_beta   90.00
_cell.angle_gamma   90.00
#
_symmetry.space_group_name_H-M   'P 1'
#
loop_
_entity.id
_entity.type
_entity.pdbx_description
1 polymer ?
#
loop_
_entity_poly.entity_id
_entity_poly.type
_entity_poly.pdbx_seq_one_letter_code
_entity_poly.pdbx_strand_id
1 'polypeptide(L)'
;MPHPDLTATPAAVDLTETLRGACALRGVSADGARLLHHSSNAVFHLPGADIVARLTPGDDVGDRLRTTQAITRWLVTEHQFPATRPADIEPVETKTATVTFWQYYPQPDPAPNPTATDLARLLRRLHHLDQAPPATLEAWVPLESLDTALHDTTVKTPLTSEERRWLLDEVKRVRDECLSLDYQLNRGLIHGDAWAGNLLRGADGYLLGDWDWLAWGRGKST
;
A
#
# COMPACT_ATOMS: atom_id res chain seq x y z
N MET A 1 9.04 -21.27 -31.81
CA MET A 1 7.81 -21.36 -30.99
C MET A 1 7.19 -19.98 -31.00
N PRO A 2 6.02 -19.78 -31.64
CA PRO A 2 5.41 -18.45 -31.67
C PRO A 2 4.88 -18.10 -30.28
N HIS A 3 5.03 -16.82 -29.91
CA HIS A 3 4.52 -16.24 -28.66
C HIS A 3 3.00 -16.41 -28.55
N PRO A 4 2.45 -16.73 -27.36
CA PRO A 4 1.02 -16.77 -27.19
C PRO A 4 0.44 -15.36 -27.34
N ASP A 5 -0.51 -15.24 -28.26
CA ASP A 5 -1.32 -14.07 -28.54
C ASP A 5 -2.19 -13.74 -27.32
N LEU A 6 -1.94 -12.58 -26.71
CA LEU A 6 -2.70 -12.09 -25.55
C LEU A 6 -4.03 -11.52 -26.02
N THR A 7 -5.02 -12.38 -26.23
CA THR A 7 -6.42 -11.95 -26.21
C THR A 7 -6.74 -11.47 -24.78
N ALA A 8 -6.72 -10.16 -24.59
CA ALA A 8 -6.94 -9.54 -23.29
C ALA A 8 -8.35 -9.88 -22.77
N THR A 9 -8.42 -10.47 -21.58
CA THR A 9 -9.66 -10.71 -20.83
C THR A 9 -10.33 -9.36 -20.51
N PRO A 10 -11.67 -9.24 -20.44
CA PRO A 10 -12.35 -7.95 -20.27
C PRO A 10 -11.83 -7.08 -19.11
N ALA A 11 -11.47 -7.69 -17.98
CA ALA A 11 -10.86 -6.98 -16.85
C ALA A 11 -9.48 -6.38 -17.18
N ALA A 12 -8.65 -7.05 -17.99
CA ALA A 12 -7.35 -6.54 -18.41
C ALA A 12 -7.46 -5.41 -19.45
N VAL A 13 -8.50 -5.45 -20.28
CA VAL A 13 -8.82 -4.37 -21.23
C VAL A 13 -9.20 -3.09 -20.48
N ASP A 14 -10.05 -3.20 -19.46
CA ASP A 14 -10.48 -2.06 -18.64
C ASP A 14 -9.30 -1.40 -17.88
N LEU A 15 -8.41 -2.20 -17.30
CA LEU A 15 -7.20 -1.69 -16.64
C LEU A 15 -6.29 -0.91 -17.59
N THR A 16 -6.12 -1.41 -18.81
CA THR A 16 -5.25 -0.76 -19.81
C THR A 16 -5.87 0.55 -20.31
N GLU A 17 -7.19 0.58 -20.51
CA GLU A 17 -7.90 1.80 -20.91
C GLU A 17 -7.87 2.85 -19.80
N THR A 18 -8.15 2.43 -18.57
CA THR A 18 -8.04 3.28 -17.36
C THR A 18 -6.65 3.87 -17.22
N LEU A 19 -5.60 3.06 -17.39
CA LEU A 19 -4.20 3.51 -17.37
C LEU A 19 -3.94 4.56 -18.46
N ARG A 20 -4.31 4.28 -19.72
CA ARG A 20 -4.09 5.20 -20.84
C ARG A 20 -4.79 6.53 -20.64
N GLY A 21 -6.04 6.52 -20.18
CA GLY A 21 -6.80 7.72 -19.86
C GLY A 21 -6.12 8.56 -18.78
N ALA A 22 -5.68 7.92 -17.70
CA ALA A 22 -4.98 8.61 -16.62
C ALA A 22 -3.63 9.20 -17.06
N CYS A 23 -2.85 8.43 -17.82
CA CYS A 23 -1.58 8.88 -18.39
C CYS A 23 -1.77 10.10 -19.31
N ALA A 24 -2.79 10.07 -20.18
CA ALA A 24 -3.10 11.19 -21.08
C ALA A 24 -3.44 12.49 -20.32
N LEU A 25 -4.19 12.40 -19.22
CA LEU A 25 -4.53 13.55 -18.35
C LEU A 25 -3.33 14.16 -17.62
N ARG A 26 -2.21 13.45 -17.57
CA ARG A 26 -0.97 13.88 -16.90
C ARG A 26 0.20 14.08 -17.86
N GLY A 27 -0.02 13.92 -19.17
CA GLY A 27 1.04 14.06 -20.17
C GLY A 27 2.12 12.98 -20.08
N VAL A 28 1.79 11.81 -19.53
CA VAL A 28 2.70 10.66 -19.41
C VAL A 28 2.42 9.69 -20.56
N SER A 29 3.46 9.12 -21.17
CA SER A 29 3.25 8.06 -22.17
C SER A 29 2.93 6.73 -21.49
N ALA A 30 1.84 6.09 -21.93
CA ALA A 30 1.50 4.71 -21.59
C ALA A 30 2.05 3.69 -22.61
N ASP A 31 2.88 4.14 -23.57
CA ASP A 31 3.39 3.28 -24.62
C ASP A 31 4.36 2.25 -24.06
N GLY A 32 4.16 0.99 -24.45
CA GLY A 32 4.95 -0.12 -23.94
C GLY A 32 4.75 -0.39 -22.44
N ALA A 33 3.69 0.13 -21.83
CA ALA A 33 3.36 -0.14 -20.43
C ALA A 33 3.30 -1.65 -20.16
N ARG A 34 3.88 -2.08 -19.02
CA ARG A 34 3.97 -3.50 -18.64
C ARG A 34 3.33 -3.71 -17.29
N LEU A 35 2.38 -4.63 -17.21
CA LEU A 35 1.83 -5.06 -15.92
C LEU A 35 2.90 -5.81 -15.15
N LEU A 36 3.28 -5.28 -13.99
CA LEU A 36 4.25 -5.89 -13.07
C LEU A 36 3.57 -6.81 -12.06
N HIS A 37 2.42 -6.37 -11.55
CA HIS A 37 1.70 -7.08 -10.49
C HIS A 37 0.20 -6.74 -10.55
N HIS A 38 -0.65 -7.70 -10.21
CA HIS A 38 -2.08 -7.49 -10.11
C HIS A 38 -2.64 -8.34 -8.97
N SER A 39 -3.10 -7.67 -7.92
CA SER A 39 -3.78 -8.28 -6.76
C SER A 39 -4.95 -7.38 -6.34
N SER A 40 -4.86 -6.70 -5.19
CA SER A 40 -5.79 -5.63 -4.80
C SER A 40 -5.61 -4.38 -5.65
N ASN A 41 -4.37 -4.13 -6.10
CA ASN A 41 -3.99 -3.04 -6.98
C ASN A 41 -3.40 -3.61 -8.28
N ALA A 42 -3.56 -2.88 -9.40
CA ALA A 42 -2.81 -3.16 -10.62
C ALA A 42 -1.61 -2.21 -10.74
N VAL A 43 -0.41 -2.76 -10.95
CA VAL A 43 0.84 -2.01 -10.96
C VAL A 43 1.49 -2.12 -12.34
N PHE A 44 1.61 -1.00 -13.04
CA PHE A 44 2.19 -0.93 -14.38
C PHE A 44 3.51 -0.16 -14.38
N HIS A 45 4.52 -0.70 -15.02
CA HIS A 45 5.72 0.05 -15.39
C HIS A 45 5.46 0.84 -16.67
N LEU A 46 5.76 2.14 -16.65
CA LEU A 46 5.70 3.07 -17.77
C LEU A 46 7.13 3.40 -18.24
N PRO A 47 7.66 2.68 -19.24
CA PRO A 47 9.08 2.75 -19.59
C PRO A 47 9.50 4.11 -20.18
N GLY A 48 8.58 4.85 -20.80
CA GLY A 48 8.89 6.16 -21.39
C GLY A 48 9.26 7.25 -20.37
N ALA A 49 8.90 7.06 -19.10
CA ALA A 49 9.20 7.98 -18.01
C ALA A 49 9.93 7.32 -16.82
N ASP A 50 10.21 6.03 -16.89
CA ASP A 50 10.82 5.23 -15.81
C ASP A 50 10.04 5.35 -14.47
N ILE A 51 8.71 5.29 -14.57
CA ILE A 51 7.79 5.37 -13.42
C ILE A 51 6.83 4.19 -13.38
N VAL A 52 6.21 4.02 -12.22
CA VAL A 52 5.14 3.05 -11.98
C VAL A 52 3.81 3.78 -11.84
N ALA A 53 2.78 3.32 -12.53
CA ALA A 53 1.39 3.68 -12.27
C ALA A 53 0.72 2.56 -11.47
N ARG A 54 0.14 2.92 -10.31
CA ARG A 54 -0.64 2.01 -9.46
C ARG A 54 -2.11 2.40 -9.54
N LEU A 55 -2.93 1.49 -10.03
CA LEU A 55 -4.38 1.60 -10.11
C LEU A 55 -4.96 0.93 -8.88
N THR A 56 -5.59 1.73 -8.02
CA THR A 56 -6.30 1.26 -6.84
C THR A 56 -7.80 1.32 -7.11
N PRO A 57 -8.51 0.18 -7.18
CA PRO A 57 -9.94 0.15 -7.43
C PRO A 57 -10.72 0.70 -6.25
N GLY A 58 -11.92 1.18 -6.53
CA GLY A 58 -12.87 1.65 -5.53
C GLY A 58 -13.13 3.15 -5.58
N ASP A 59 -14.31 3.52 -5.13
CA ASP A 59 -14.74 4.90 -4.97
C ASP A 59 -14.10 5.50 -3.71
N ASP A 60 -13.94 6.83 -3.68
CA ASP A 60 -13.52 7.62 -2.50
C ASP A 60 -12.15 7.29 -1.88
N VAL A 61 -11.28 6.53 -2.57
CA VAL A 61 -9.90 6.26 -2.10
C VAL A 61 -8.91 7.41 -2.37
N GLY A 62 -9.33 8.44 -3.09
CA GLY A 62 -8.47 9.53 -3.58
C GLY A 62 -7.77 10.32 -2.47
N ASP A 63 -8.50 10.74 -1.43
CA ASP A 63 -7.94 11.51 -0.32
C ASP A 63 -6.92 10.72 0.50
N ARG A 64 -7.21 9.43 0.74
CA ARG A 64 -6.27 8.52 1.40
C ARG A 64 -4.99 8.38 0.59
N LEU A 65 -5.10 8.19 -0.73
CA LEU A 65 -3.92 8.03 -1.60
C LEU A 65 -3.10 9.32 -1.74
N ARG A 66 -3.74 10.49 -1.77
CA ARG A 66 -3.06 11.80 -1.68
C ARG A 66 -2.30 11.93 -0.37
N THR A 67 -2.92 11.54 0.75
CA THR A 67 -2.30 11.53 2.08
C THR A 67 -1.08 10.60 2.09
N THR A 68 -1.21 9.39 1.54
CA THR A 68 -0.10 8.44 1.41
C THR A 68 1.06 9.02 0.59
N GLN A 69 0.80 9.69 -0.55
CA GLN A 69 1.84 10.35 -1.32
C GLN A 69 2.49 11.52 -0.57
N ALA A 70 1.71 12.33 0.15
CA ALA A 70 2.26 13.45 0.95
C ALA A 70 3.21 12.93 2.05
N ILE A 71 2.81 11.89 2.77
CA ILE A 71 3.60 11.30 3.86
C ILE A 71 4.85 10.60 3.33
N THR A 72 4.72 9.80 2.27
CA THR A 72 5.89 9.13 1.66
C THR A 72 6.88 10.13 1.07
N ARG A 73 6.39 11.23 0.47
CA ARG A 73 7.27 12.33 0.03
C ARG A 73 8.03 12.93 1.21
N TRP A 74 7.34 13.28 2.29
CA TRP A 74 7.94 13.80 3.53
C TRP A 74 8.97 12.84 4.15
N LEU A 75 8.66 11.54 4.22
CA LEU A 75 9.58 10.51 4.69
C LEU A 75 10.88 10.52 3.89
N VAL A 76 10.79 10.62 2.57
CA VAL A 76 11.94 10.57 1.67
C VAL A 76 12.71 11.90 1.66
N THR A 77 12.03 13.05 1.66
CA THR A 77 12.70 14.37 1.54
C THR A 77 13.26 14.88 2.85
N GLU A 78 12.46 14.84 3.92
CA GLU A 78 12.81 15.45 5.20
C GLU A 78 13.58 14.51 6.12
N HIS A 79 13.31 13.20 6.02
CA HIS A 79 13.88 12.18 6.92
C HIS A 79 14.83 11.21 6.23
N GLN A 80 15.01 11.33 4.91
CA GLN A 80 15.82 10.44 4.08
C GLN A 80 15.49 8.96 4.32
N PHE A 81 14.24 8.69 4.70
CA PHE A 81 13.78 7.35 5.03
C PHE A 81 13.67 6.55 3.72
N PRO A 82 14.12 5.28 3.69
CA PRO A 82 14.08 4.43 2.50
C PRO A 82 12.66 3.93 2.25
N ALA A 83 11.80 4.81 1.74
CA ALA A 83 10.46 4.50 1.26
C ALA A 83 10.42 4.56 -0.28
N THR A 84 9.44 3.89 -0.89
CA THR A 84 9.10 4.11 -2.30
C THR A 84 8.69 5.56 -2.53
N ARG A 85 9.34 6.23 -3.48
CA ARG A 85 9.14 7.65 -3.74
C ARG A 85 7.92 7.87 -4.65
N PRO A 86 6.97 8.76 -4.29
CA PRO A 86 5.94 9.18 -5.23
C PRO A 86 6.56 10.02 -6.34
N ALA A 87 6.08 9.85 -7.58
CA ALA A 87 6.46 10.73 -8.68
C ALA A 87 5.82 12.12 -8.49
N ASP A 88 6.41 13.16 -9.06
CA ASP A 88 5.85 14.52 -9.03
C ASP A 88 4.72 14.68 -10.07
N ILE A 89 3.72 13.80 -9.95
CA ILE A 89 2.55 13.70 -10.81
C ILE A 89 1.34 13.49 -9.91
N GLU A 90 0.37 14.40 -10.02
CA GLU A 90 -0.86 14.34 -9.24
C GLU A 90 -1.68 13.08 -9.55
N PRO A 91 -2.32 12.45 -8.54
CA PRO A 91 -3.22 11.33 -8.76
C PRO A 91 -4.32 11.65 -9.77
N VAL A 92 -4.83 10.63 -10.45
CA VAL A 92 -5.97 10.73 -11.35
C VAL A 92 -7.08 9.84 -10.84
N GLU A 93 -8.21 10.42 -10.48
CA GLU A 93 -9.43 9.68 -10.17
C GLU A 93 -10.16 9.36 -11.49
N THR A 94 -10.49 8.09 -11.69
CA THR A 94 -11.32 7.62 -12.80
C THR A 94 -12.64 7.07 -12.25
N LYS A 95 -13.51 6.59 -13.12
CA LYS A 95 -14.78 5.97 -12.71
C LYS A 95 -14.61 4.63 -11.99
N THR A 96 -13.45 3.99 -12.12
CA THR A 96 -13.24 2.60 -11.68
C THR A 96 -12.05 2.47 -10.73
N ALA A 97 -11.12 3.42 -10.74
CA ALA A 97 -9.93 3.40 -9.91
C ALA A 97 -9.34 4.79 -9.70
N THR A 98 -8.50 4.93 -8.67
CA THR A 98 -7.56 6.05 -8.57
C THR A 98 -6.17 5.60 -9.01
N VAL A 99 -5.56 6.37 -9.91
CA VAL A 99 -4.21 6.13 -10.44
C VAL A 99 -3.21 7.02 -9.73
N THR A 100 -2.22 6.41 -9.09
CA THR A 100 -1.09 7.10 -8.46
C THR A 100 0.21 6.76 -9.18
N PHE A 101 1.16 7.70 -9.18
CA PHE A 101 2.43 7.55 -9.89
C PHE A 101 3.61 7.53 -8.90
N TRP A 102 4.56 6.65 -9.15
CA TRP A 102 5.67 6.32 -8.26
C TRP A 102 6.95 6.15 -9.05
N GLN A 103 8.10 6.38 -8.42
CA GLN A 103 9.39 6.06 -9.03
C GLN A 103 9.49 4.55 -9.30
N TYR A 104 10.00 4.17 -10.49
CA TYR A 104 10.30 2.77 -10.77
C TYR A 104 11.61 2.37 -10.09
N TYR A 105 11.62 1.16 -9.52
CA TYR A 105 12.81 0.55 -8.93
C TYR A 105 13.05 -0.79 -9.63
N PRO A 106 14.03 -0.88 -10.54
CA PRO A 106 14.38 -2.14 -11.18
C PRO A 106 14.69 -3.22 -10.14
N GLN A 107 13.96 -4.33 -10.17
CA GLN A 107 14.18 -5.45 -9.25
C GLN A 107 15.05 -6.52 -9.93
N PRO A 108 16.10 -7.03 -9.25
CA PRO A 108 16.90 -8.12 -9.80
C PRO A 108 16.07 -9.40 -9.95
N ASP A 109 16.43 -10.25 -10.90
CA ASP A 109 15.84 -11.56 -11.11
C ASP A 109 16.94 -12.65 -11.13
N PRO A 110 16.99 -13.57 -10.13
CA PRO A 110 16.11 -13.64 -8.97
C PRO A 110 16.40 -12.55 -7.93
N ALA A 111 15.35 -12.01 -7.31
CA ALA A 111 15.51 -11.06 -6.22
C ALA A 111 15.95 -11.77 -4.93
N PRO A 112 16.92 -11.23 -4.18
CA PRO A 112 17.23 -11.75 -2.86
C PRO A 112 16.02 -11.51 -1.93
N ASN A 113 15.60 -12.56 -1.23
CA ASN A 113 14.48 -12.46 -0.30
C ASN A 113 14.84 -11.54 0.87
N PRO A 114 14.04 -10.49 1.14
CA PRO A 114 14.22 -9.66 2.32
C PRO A 114 14.08 -10.50 3.59
N THR A 115 14.90 -10.19 4.59
CA THR A 115 14.85 -10.88 5.89
C THR A 115 13.96 -10.13 6.88
N ALA A 116 13.52 -10.82 7.94
CA ALA A 116 12.86 -10.17 9.08
C ALA A 116 13.74 -9.07 9.71
N THR A 117 15.06 -9.25 9.68
CA THR A 117 16.03 -8.25 10.16
C THR A 117 16.01 -6.98 9.32
N ASP A 118 15.88 -7.10 8.00
CA ASP A 118 15.82 -5.94 7.09
C ASP A 118 14.56 -5.11 7.37
N LEU A 119 13.42 -5.79 7.50
CA LEU A 119 12.17 -5.13 7.88
C LEU A 119 12.27 -4.49 9.27
N ALA A 120 12.80 -5.21 10.27
CA ALA A 120 12.91 -4.70 11.63
C ALA A 120 13.78 -3.44 11.73
N ARG A 121 14.86 -3.33 10.94
CA ARG A 121 15.69 -2.11 10.86
C ARG A 121 14.89 -0.92 10.35
N LEU A 122 14.08 -1.11 9.31
CA LEU A 122 13.25 -0.06 8.72
C LEU A 122 12.13 0.37 9.67
N LEU A 123 11.45 -0.59 10.30
CA LEU A 123 10.40 -0.31 11.27
C LEU A 123 10.94 0.42 12.51
N ARG A 124 12.10 0.01 13.03
CA ARG A 124 12.73 0.73 14.13
C ARG A 124 13.02 2.18 13.75
N ARG A 125 13.57 2.42 12.56
CA ARG A 125 13.82 3.78 12.07
C ARG A 125 12.52 4.59 11.94
N LEU A 126 11.46 3.99 11.42
CA LEU A 126 10.14 4.63 11.26
C LEU A 126 9.55 5.02 12.62
N HIS A 127 9.60 4.12 13.60
CA HIS A 127 9.03 4.34 14.93
C HIS A 127 9.83 5.34 15.79
N HIS A 128 11.07 5.65 15.43
CA HIS A 128 11.90 6.67 16.08
C HIS A 128 11.85 8.04 15.40
N LEU A 129 10.91 8.26 14.47
CA LEU A 129 10.67 9.61 13.95
C LEU A 129 9.97 10.46 15.02
N ASP A 130 10.65 11.50 15.48
CA ASP A 130 10.14 12.41 16.52
C ASP A 130 9.20 13.51 15.98
N GLN A 131 9.00 13.56 14.65
CA GLN A 131 8.18 14.56 13.99
C GLN A 131 6.88 13.95 13.47
N ALA A 132 5.79 14.68 13.62
CA ALA A 132 4.50 14.30 13.04
C ALA A 132 4.53 14.48 11.50
N PRO A 133 3.90 13.57 10.74
CA PRO A 133 3.79 13.72 9.30
C PRO A 133 2.92 14.94 8.92
N PRO A 134 3.01 15.43 7.66
CA PRO A 134 2.27 16.60 7.18
C PRO A 134 0.79 16.29 6.87
N ALA A 135 0.17 15.38 7.62
CA ALA A 135 -1.23 15.01 7.48
C ALA A 135 -1.73 14.39 8.79
N THR A 136 -3.03 14.57 9.06
CA THR A 136 -3.69 13.87 10.16
C THR A 136 -3.94 12.42 9.75
N LEU A 137 -3.47 11.49 10.56
CA LEU A 137 -3.72 10.06 10.38
C LEU A 137 -4.74 9.58 11.41
N GLU A 138 -5.56 8.61 10.98
CA GLU A 138 -6.44 7.89 11.88
C GLU A 138 -5.64 7.09 12.90
N ALA A 139 -6.21 6.92 14.09
CA ALA A 139 -5.59 6.09 15.10
C ALA A 139 -5.64 4.63 14.65
N TRP A 140 -4.53 3.91 14.81
CA TRP A 140 -4.52 2.47 14.54
C TRP A 140 -5.45 1.73 15.49
N VAL A 141 -6.38 0.95 14.92
CA VAL A 141 -7.32 0.11 15.66
C VAL A 141 -6.98 -1.37 15.40
N PRO A 142 -6.65 -2.15 16.45
CA PRO A 142 -6.42 -3.59 16.29
C PRO A 142 -7.65 -4.29 15.69
N LEU A 143 -7.40 -5.13 14.68
CA LEU A 143 -8.41 -5.99 14.02
C LEU A 143 -9.56 -5.22 13.35
N GLU A 144 -9.40 -3.94 13.03
CA GLU A 144 -10.45 -3.12 12.40
C GLU A 144 -10.93 -3.70 11.06
N SER A 145 -10.03 -4.13 10.18
CA SER A 145 -10.43 -4.70 8.89
C SER A 145 -11.27 -5.97 9.04
N LEU A 146 -10.96 -6.82 10.03
CA LEU A 146 -11.73 -8.03 10.32
C LEU A 146 -13.10 -7.68 10.93
N ASP A 147 -13.13 -6.73 11.86
CA ASP A 147 -14.36 -6.22 12.48
C ASP A 147 -15.32 -5.66 11.43
N THR A 148 -14.83 -4.81 10.52
CA THR A 148 -15.59 -4.28 9.38
C THR A 148 -16.11 -5.40 8.48
N ALA A 149 -15.27 -6.38 8.13
CA ALA A 149 -15.67 -7.51 7.28
C ALA A 149 -16.74 -8.39 7.93
N LEU A 150 -16.73 -8.54 9.27
CA LEU A 150 -17.74 -9.31 10.00
C LEU A 150 -19.09 -8.58 10.09
N HIS A 151 -19.08 -7.25 10.10
CA HIS A 151 -20.28 -6.41 10.08
C HIS A 151 -20.86 -6.22 8.67
N ASP A 152 -20.05 -6.42 7.63
CA ASP A 152 -20.54 -6.41 6.26
C ASP A 152 -21.43 -7.63 5.96
N THR A 153 -22.73 -7.38 5.95
CA THR A 153 -23.75 -8.40 5.66
C THR A 153 -24.06 -8.54 4.16
N THR A 154 -23.48 -7.68 3.32
CA THR A 154 -23.68 -7.72 1.86
C THR A 154 -22.83 -8.81 1.20
N VAL A 155 -21.69 -9.15 1.80
CA VAL A 155 -20.80 -10.21 1.33
C VAL A 155 -21.30 -11.57 1.82
N LYS A 156 -21.55 -12.49 0.88
CA LYS A 156 -21.84 -13.88 1.20
C LYS A 156 -20.59 -14.57 1.75
N THR A 157 -20.48 -14.60 3.06
CA THR A 157 -19.47 -15.38 3.78
C THR A 157 -20.02 -16.77 4.09
N PRO A 158 -19.19 -17.83 4.07
CA PRO A 158 -19.60 -19.19 4.45
C PRO A 158 -19.82 -19.36 5.97
N LEU A 159 -19.87 -18.27 6.73
CA LEU A 159 -20.00 -18.28 8.19
C LEU A 159 -21.47 -18.38 8.59
N THR A 160 -21.75 -19.28 9.52
CA THR A 160 -23.02 -19.30 10.25
C THR A 160 -23.15 -18.06 11.14
N SER A 161 -24.38 -17.75 11.56
CA SER A 161 -24.62 -16.64 12.48
C SER A 161 -23.98 -16.84 13.86
N GLU A 162 -23.77 -18.09 14.27
CA GLU A 162 -23.10 -18.43 15.52
C GLU A 162 -21.59 -18.19 15.43
N GLU A 163 -20.93 -18.67 14.37
CA GLU A 163 -19.51 -18.41 14.11
C GLU A 163 -19.22 -16.92 13.98
N ARG A 164 -20.08 -16.17 13.28
CA ARG A 164 -19.93 -14.72 13.17
C ARG A 164 -19.99 -14.03 14.52
N ARG A 165 -20.95 -14.40 15.38
CA ARG A 165 -21.07 -13.83 16.72
C ARG A 165 -19.85 -14.15 17.57
N TRP A 166 -19.40 -15.40 17.54
CA TRP A 166 -18.20 -15.83 18.24
C TRP A 166 -16.96 -15.05 17.78
N LEU A 167 -16.77 -14.85 16.47
CA LEU A 167 -15.67 -14.05 15.93
C LEU A 167 -15.73 -12.58 16.37
N LEU A 168 -16.91 -11.98 16.42
CA LEU A 168 -17.08 -10.61 16.92
C LEU A 168 -16.71 -10.48 18.41
N ASP A 169 -17.12 -11.45 19.23
CA ASP A 169 -16.76 -11.50 20.64
C ASP A 169 -15.24 -11.66 20.81
N GLU A 170 -14.61 -12.49 19.98
CA GLU A 170 -13.17 -12.74 20.00
C GLU A 170 -12.37 -11.51 19.52
N VAL A 171 -12.83 -10.82 18.48
CA VAL A 171 -12.25 -9.54 18.03
C VAL A 171 -12.27 -8.53 19.17
N LYS A 172 -13.41 -8.40 19.87
CA LYS A 172 -13.52 -7.51 21.02
C LYS A 172 -12.52 -7.89 22.12
N ARG A 173 -12.48 -9.17 22.50
CA ARG A 173 -11.57 -9.68 23.54
C ARG A 173 -10.10 -9.38 23.21
N VAL A 174 -9.65 -9.73 22.00
CA VAL A 174 -8.26 -9.53 21.57
C VAL A 174 -7.92 -8.05 21.42
N ARG A 175 -8.88 -7.21 20.99
CA ARG A 175 -8.70 -5.76 20.90
C ARG A 175 -8.51 -5.16 22.29
N ASP A 176 -9.34 -5.53 23.25
CA ASP A 176 -9.22 -5.07 24.65
C ASP A 176 -7.86 -5.48 25.25
N GLU A 177 -7.43 -6.72 25.02
CA GLU A 177 -6.10 -7.19 25.44
C GLU A 177 -4.97 -6.39 24.77
N CYS A 178 -5.03 -6.19 23.45
CA CYS A 178 -4.04 -5.39 22.71
C CYS A 178 -3.95 -3.95 23.23
N LEU A 179 -5.07 -3.34 23.58
CA LEU A 179 -5.12 -1.96 24.07
C LEU A 179 -4.65 -1.85 25.53
N SER A 180 -4.72 -2.94 26.30
CA SER A 180 -4.23 -3.01 27.69
C SER A 180 -2.71 -3.20 27.82
N LEU A 181 -2.01 -3.52 26.72
CA LEU A 181 -0.57 -3.74 26.73
C LEU A 181 0.22 -2.47 27.09
N ASP A 182 1.28 -2.64 27.87
CA ASP A 182 2.25 -1.58 28.14
C ASP A 182 3.26 -1.47 27.00
N TYR A 183 2.97 -0.57 26.06
CA TYR A 183 3.84 -0.29 24.92
C TYR A 183 5.03 0.55 25.34
N GLN A 184 6.24 0.02 25.11
CA GLN A 184 7.50 0.70 25.38
C GLN A 184 7.78 1.88 24.43
N LEU A 185 7.15 1.88 23.25
CA LEU A 185 7.29 2.97 22.28
C LEU A 185 6.16 3.98 22.41
N ASN A 186 6.53 5.26 22.25
CA ASN A 186 5.58 6.36 22.14
C ASN A 186 4.67 6.16 20.92
N ARG A 187 3.52 6.85 20.95
CA ARG A 187 2.66 6.93 19.76
C ARG A 187 3.40 7.70 18.66
N GLY A 188 3.31 7.21 17.43
CA GLY A 188 3.96 7.77 16.26
C GLY A 188 3.39 7.20 14.97
N LEU A 189 4.08 7.48 13.87
CA LEU A 189 3.76 6.96 12.55
C LEU A 189 4.00 5.45 12.50
N ILE A 190 3.00 4.70 12.02
CA ILE A 190 3.13 3.27 11.72
C ILE A 190 2.74 2.97 10.28
N HIS A 191 3.33 1.93 9.70
CA HIS A 191 3.05 1.48 8.33
C HIS A 191 1.67 0.83 8.17
N GLY A 192 1.18 0.17 9.23
CA GLY A 192 -0.12 -0.54 9.28
C GLY A 192 -0.15 -1.92 8.60
N ASP A 193 0.63 -2.13 7.54
CA ASP A 193 0.73 -3.43 6.86
C ASP A 193 2.19 -3.84 6.57
N ALA A 194 3.03 -3.85 7.60
CA ALA A 194 4.46 -4.10 7.41
C ALA A 194 4.79 -5.60 7.39
N TRP A 195 5.18 -6.11 6.23
CA TRP A 195 5.72 -7.46 6.07
C TRP A 195 6.81 -7.47 4.99
N ALA A 196 7.61 -8.54 4.93
CA ALA A 196 8.81 -8.59 4.10
C ALA A 196 8.53 -8.43 2.60
N GLY A 197 7.34 -8.83 2.11
CA GLY A 197 6.96 -8.65 0.70
C GLY A 197 6.74 -7.21 0.27
N ASN A 198 6.61 -6.28 1.23
CA ASN A 198 6.53 -4.85 0.95
C ASN A 198 7.92 -4.21 0.81
N LEU A 199 9.00 -4.99 0.87
CA LEU A 199 10.36 -4.50 0.66
C LEU A 199 10.79 -4.63 -0.80
N LEU A 200 11.23 -3.51 -1.38
CA LEU A 200 11.82 -3.45 -2.72
C LEU A 200 13.33 -3.24 -2.62
N ARG A 201 14.09 -3.80 -3.54
CA ARG A 201 15.52 -3.50 -3.64
C ARG A 201 15.70 -2.10 -4.23
N GLY A 202 16.41 -1.25 -3.51
CA GLY A 202 16.95 0.04 -3.96
C GLY A 202 18.48 0.01 -4.09
N ALA A 203 19.06 1.15 -4.46
CA ALA A 203 20.51 1.30 -4.65
C ALA A 203 21.31 1.04 -3.36
N ASP A 204 20.85 1.60 -2.23
CA ASP A 204 21.57 1.57 -0.95
C ASP A 204 21.04 0.51 0.03
N GLY A 205 20.08 -0.32 -0.38
CA GLY A 205 19.45 -1.31 0.49
C GLY A 205 17.99 -1.56 0.14
N TYR A 206 17.22 -2.04 1.12
CA TYR A 206 15.78 -2.22 0.94
C TYR A 206 15.02 -0.92 1.19
N LEU A 207 14.00 -0.69 0.36
CA LEU A 207 12.99 0.35 0.49
C LEU A 207 11.70 -0.29 0.99
N LEU A 208 10.98 0.37 1.89
CA LEU A 208 9.63 -0.02 2.28
C LEU A 208 8.59 0.62 1.35
N GLY A 209 7.71 -0.19 0.78
CA GLY A 209 6.60 0.23 -0.08
C GLY A 209 5.24 -0.14 0.50
N ASP A 210 4.19 0.08 -0.27
CA ASP A 210 2.79 -0.24 0.07
C ASP A 210 2.23 0.47 1.32
N TRP A 211 2.27 1.80 1.27
CA TRP A 211 1.93 2.70 2.37
C TRP A 211 0.42 3.02 2.49
N ASP A 212 -0.46 2.11 2.07
CA ASP A 212 -1.91 2.37 1.98
C ASP A 212 -2.63 2.28 3.32
N TRP A 213 -1.97 1.70 4.32
CA TRP A 213 -2.50 1.46 5.67
C TRP A 213 -1.80 2.30 6.75
N LEU A 214 -1.23 3.44 6.35
CA LEU A 214 -0.62 4.40 7.27
C LEU A 214 -1.58 4.78 8.40
N ALA A 215 -1.09 4.73 9.63
CA ALA A 215 -1.88 5.07 10.80
C ALA A 215 -1.02 5.73 11.89
N TRP A 216 -1.70 6.34 12.86
CA TRP A 216 -1.10 6.85 14.08
C TRP A 216 -1.27 5.83 15.21
N GLY A 217 -0.17 5.25 15.69
CA GLY A 217 -0.25 4.11 16.60
C GLY A 217 0.97 3.98 17.48
N ARG A 218 0.96 2.99 18.37
CA ARG A 218 2.16 2.62 19.13
C ARG A 218 2.89 1.52 18.37
N GLY A 219 4.15 1.77 18.02
CA GLY A 219 5.01 0.74 17.46
C GLY A 219 5.25 -0.40 18.46
N LYS A 220 5.54 -1.60 17.98
CA LYS A 220 6.20 -2.63 18.79
C LYS A 220 7.71 -2.50 18.58
N SER A 221 8.49 -2.52 19.66
CA SER A 221 9.93 -2.71 19.53
C SER A 221 10.13 -4.12 18.98
N THR A 222 10.56 -4.21 17.72
CA THR A 222 10.99 -5.46 17.11
C THR A 222 12.20 -6.04 17.81
#